data_AF-A0A2Z5U7D4-F1
#
_entry.id   AF-A0A2Z5U7D4-F1
#
_cell.length_a   1.000
_cell.length_b   1.000
_cell.length_c   1.000
_cell.angle_alpha   90.00
_cell.angle_beta   90.00
_cell.angle_gamma   90.00
#
_symmetry.space_group_name_H-M   'P 1'
#
loop_
_entity.id
_entity.type
_entity.pdbx_description
1 polymer ?
#
loop_
_entity_poly.entity_id
_entity_poly.type
_entity_poly.pdbx_seq_one_letter_code
_entity_poly.pdbx_strand_id
1 'polypeptide(L)'
;DVSVWAVTLGGEVIYKTGVTAATPGNHWEHINSPQALVAITVCNNIVWVVGRKAELYYRDGITKENPAGTSWRLIEAPKGNIGSSHKSGAGAKMVSLSSTSAWVLLTNGGLAVRTDISPLEPCGKQWKYITDCDVTYKHISCKDQEVWAVRSDGSLHRRLGLTADNVLGVAWQLILNVPCVYVSVRGS
;
A
#
# COMPACT_ATOMS: atom_id res chain seq x y z
N ASP A 1 3.65 5.42 19.55
CA ASP A 1 2.20 5.41 19.32
C ASP A 1 1.81 4.29 18.39
N VAL A 2 0.70 3.63 18.69
CA VAL A 2 0.13 2.56 17.86
C VAL A 2 -1.08 3.15 17.15
N SER A 3 -1.07 3.10 15.81
CA SER A 3 -2.18 3.62 14.99
C SER A 3 -2.91 2.43 14.37
N VAL A 4 -4.22 2.34 14.58
CA VAL A 4 -5.04 1.24 14.08
C VAL A 4 -6.21 1.81 13.29
N TRP A 5 -6.27 1.37 12.04
CA TRP A 5 -7.31 1.74 11.08
C TRP A 5 -7.90 0.46 10.49
N ALA A 6 -9.18 0.48 10.17
CA ALA A 6 -9.85 -0.63 9.51
C ALA A 6 -10.85 -0.14 8.47
N VAL A 7 -11.16 -1.01 7.52
CA VAL A 7 -12.24 -0.82 6.56
C VAL A 7 -13.33 -1.86 6.87
N THR A 8 -14.57 -1.42 7.02
CA THR A 8 -15.73 -2.29 7.29
C THR A 8 -16.15 -3.06 6.04
N LEU A 9 -17.01 -4.07 6.20
CA LEU A 9 -17.63 -4.76 5.06
C LEU A 9 -18.40 -3.81 4.12
N GLY A 10 -18.99 -2.75 4.68
CA GLY A 10 -19.65 -1.68 3.93
C GLY A 10 -18.70 -0.76 3.16
N GLY A 11 -17.39 -0.83 3.45
CA GLY A 11 -16.37 0.04 2.87
C GLY A 11 -16.18 1.36 3.60
N GLU A 12 -16.70 1.49 4.82
CA GLU A 12 -16.45 2.65 5.69
C GLU A 12 -15.08 2.50 6.34
N VAL A 13 -14.43 3.61 6.67
CA VAL A 13 -13.16 3.60 7.40
C VAL A 13 -13.39 4.01 8.84
N ILE A 14 -12.80 3.23 9.75
CA ILE A 14 -12.84 3.47 11.19
C ILE A 14 -11.42 3.56 11.76
N TYR A 15 -11.27 4.41 12.76
CA TYR A 15 -10.01 4.64 13.49
C TYR A 15 -10.19 4.29 14.96
N LYS A 16 -9.20 3.58 15.56
CA LYS A 16 -9.23 3.23 16.98
C LYS A 16 -8.45 4.23 17.81
N THR A 17 -9.10 4.84 18.80
CA THR A 17 -8.49 5.82 19.69
C THR A 17 -7.86 5.18 20.93
N GLY A 18 -6.86 5.86 21.51
CA GLY A 18 -6.25 5.47 22.79
C GLY A 18 -5.47 4.16 22.78
N VAL A 19 -5.10 3.65 21.60
CA VAL A 19 -4.30 2.44 21.47
C VAL A 19 -2.87 2.71 21.96
N THR A 20 -2.39 1.84 22.85
CA THR A 20 -1.01 1.86 23.32
C THR A 20 -0.43 0.45 23.25
N ALA A 21 0.85 0.29 23.60
CA ALA A 21 1.44 -1.05 23.75
C ALA A 21 0.76 -1.87 24.87
N ALA A 22 0.10 -1.21 25.83
CA ALA A 22 -0.53 -1.85 26.98
C ALA A 22 -2.06 -1.95 26.87
N THR A 23 -2.69 -1.19 25.97
CA THR A 23 -4.15 -1.07 25.89
C THR A 23 -4.64 -1.19 24.44
N PRO A 24 -5.75 -1.92 24.19
CA PRO A 24 -6.32 -2.05 22.85
C PRO A 24 -7.08 -0.78 22.39
N GLY A 25 -7.08 0.28 23.19
CA GLY A 25 -7.77 1.53 22.94
C GLY A 25 -9.23 1.57 23.42
N ASN A 26 -9.83 2.75 23.36
CA ASN A 26 -11.09 3.07 24.05
C ASN A 26 -12.30 2.91 23.13
N HIS A 27 -12.31 3.59 21.98
CA HIS A 27 -13.47 3.63 21.09
C HIS A 27 -13.06 3.61 19.61
N TRP A 28 -14.00 3.24 18.75
CA TRP A 28 -13.86 3.33 17.30
C TRP A 28 -14.57 4.58 16.80
N GLU A 29 -13.92 5.35 15.96
CA GLU A 29 -14.48 6.56 15.32
C GLU A 29 -14.67 6.30 13.83
N HIS A 30 -15.84 6.66 13.30
CA HIS A 30 -16.08 6.66 11.86
C HIS A 30 -15.42 7.87 11.22
N ILE A 31 -14.61 7.62 10.19
CA ILE A 31 -13.96 8.67 9.41
C ILE A 31 -14.66 8.70 8.04
N ASN A 32 -15.25 9.84 7.70
CA ASN A 32 -15.94 10.00 6.41
C ASN A 32 -14.98 9.71 5.26
N SER A 33 -15.37 8.81 4.35
CA SER A 33 -14.61 8.50 3.14
C SER A 33 -15.28 9.09 1.89
N PRO A 34 -14.52 9.43 0.84
CA PRO A 34 -15.08 9.97 -0.42
C PRO A 34 -15.89 8.91 -1.20
N GLN A 35 -15.64 7.63 -0.91
CA GLN A 35 -16.33 6.47 -1.48
C GLN A 35 -16.14 5.26 -0.56
N ALA A 36 -16.87 4.18 -0.83
CA ALA A 36 -16.60 2.90 -0.20
C ALA A 36 -15.19 2.40 -0.55
N LEU A 37 -14.45 1.95 0.47
CA LEU A 37 -13.07 1.51 0.38
C LEU A 37 -12.97 -0.03 0.33
N VAL A 38 -11.85 -0.53 -0.18
CA VAL A 38 -11.56 -1.97 -0.31
C VAL A 38 -10.24 -2.39 0.32
N ALA A 39 -9.33 -1.44 0.55
CA ALA A 39 -8.05 -1.71 1.19
C ALA A 39 -7.58 -0.46 1.96
N ILE A 40 -6.82 -0.70 3.03
CA ILE A 40 -6.19 0.34 3.84
C ILE A 40 -4.80 -0.14 4.28
N THR A 41 -3.87 0.80 4.40
CA THR A 41 -2.52 0.55 4.92
C THR A 41 -2.06 1.77 5.71
N VAL A 42 -1.27 1.54 6.75
CA VAL A 42 -0.70 2.59 7.59
C VAL A 42 0.79 2.30 7.84
N CYS A 43 1.64 3.31 7.68
CA CYS A 43 3.04 3.26 8.08
C CYS A 43 3.48 4.66 8.54
N ASN A 44 4.10 4.76 9.71
CA ASN A 44 4.58 6.04 10.28
C ASN A 44 3.51 7.16 10.25
N ASN A 45 2.28 6.84 10.65
CA ASN A 45 1.10 7.74 10.63
C ASN A 45 0.67 8.24 9.23
N ILE A 46 1.26 7.71 8.16
CA ILE A 46 0.78 7.91 6.80
C ILE A 46 -0.25 6.83 6.51
N VAL A 47 -1.44 7.22 6.09
CA VAL A 47 -2.54 6.31 5.78
C VAL A 47 -2.90 6.45 4.32
N TRP A 48 -2.89 5.33 3.60
CA TRP A 48 -3.37 5.23 2.22
C TRP A 48 -4.52 4.24 2.15
N VAL A 49 -5.46 4.50 1.24
CA VAL A 49 -6.62 3.65 0.99
C VAL A 49 -6.84 3.45 -0.51
N VAL A 50 -7.48 2.33 -0.84
CA VAL A 50 -8.00 2.06 -2.20
C VAL A 50 -9.52 2.13 -2.16
N GLY A 51 -10.11 2.93 -3.04
CA GLY A 51 -11.55 3.01 -3.25
C GLY A 51 -12.09 1.91 -4.17
N ARG A 52 -13.39 1.62 -4.12
CA ARG A 52 -14.05 0.67 -5.04
C ARG A 52 -13.93 1.06 -6.52
N LYS A 53 -13.70 2.34 -6.83
CA LYS A 53 -13.39 2.85 -8.17
C LYS A 53 -11.91 2.69 -8.57
N ALA A 54 -11.14 1.93 -7.81
CA ALA A 54 -9.71 1.71 -8.02
C ALA A 54 -8.85 2.99 -7.93
N GLU A 55 -9.34 3.99 -7.19
CA GLU A 55 -8.67 5.25 -6.90
C GLU A 55 -7.90 5.18 -5.59
N LEU A 56 -6.78 5.90 -5.51
CA LEU A 56 -5.94 5.99 -4.31
C LEU A 56 -6.19 7.31 -3.59
N TYR A 57 -6.27 7.25 -2.26
CA TYR A 57 -6.33 8.44 -1.42
C TYR A 57 -5.34 8.33 -0.28
N TYR A 58 -4.78 9.46 0.15
CA TYR A 58 -4.08 9.56 1.42
C TYR A 58 -4.88 10.39 2.42
N ARG A 59 -4.64 10.14 3.71
CA ARG A 59 -5.19 10.95 4.79
C ARG A 59 -4.26 12.12 5.10
N ASP A 60 -4.78 13.33 4.98
CA ASP A 60 -4.08 14.59 5.23
C ASP A 60 -4.29 15.08 6.67
N GLY A 61 -3.37 15.90 7.17
CA GLY A 61 -3.49 16.58 8.46
C GLY A 61 -3.38 15.71 9.71
N ILE A 62 -2.81 14.50 9.60
CA ILE A 62 -2.52 13.64 10.76
C ILE A 62 -1.37 14.27 11.56
N THR A 63 -1.62 14.56 12.84
CA THR A 63 -0.61 15.04 13.80
C THR A 63 -0.72 14.27 15.12
N LYS A 64 0.13 14.58 16.11
CA LYS A 64 -0.01 13.99 17.45
C LYS A 64 -1.29 14.44 18.15
N GLU A 65 -1.68 15.69 17.93
CA GLU A 65 -2.86 16.34 18.50
C GLU A 65 -4.13 15.97 17.72
N ASN A 66 -3.99 15.64 16.43
CA ASN A 66 -5.06 15.16 15.58
C ASN A 66 -4.69 13.85 14.87
N PRO A 67 -4.69 12.70 15.58
CA PRO A 67 -4.22 11.44 15.03
C PRO A 67 -5.16 10.85 13.97
N ALA A 68 -6.42 11.30 13.90
CA ALA A 68 -7.37 10.91 12.86
C ALA A 68 -7.22 11.74 11.55
N GLY A 69 -6.44 12.82 11.57
CA GLY A 69 -6.27 13.71 10.43
C GLY A 69 -7.51 14.53 10.08
N THR A 70 -7.49 15.25 8.96
CA THR A 70 -8.52 16.23 8.58
C THR A 70 -9.30 15.82 7.34
N SER A 71 -8.63 15.53 6.22
CA SER A 71 -9.28 15.29 4.93
C SER A 71 -8.65 14.12 4.15
N TRP A 72 -9.42 13.54 3.22
CA TRP A 72 -8.89 12.61 2.22
C TRP A 72 -8.53 13.38 0.97
N ARG A 73 -7.35 13.09 0.42
CA ARG A 73 -6.87 13.72 -0.82
C ARG A 73 -6.56 12.66 -1.86
N LEU A 74 -7.04 12.89 -3.08
CA LEU A 74 -6.84 12.00 -4.22
C LEU A 74 -5.36 11.97 -4.60
N ILE A 75 -4.84 10.77 -4.83
CA ILE A 75 -3.50 10.56 -5.40
C ILE A 75 -3.70 10.34 -6.89
N GLU A 76 -2.93 11.06 -7.69
CA GLU A 76 -2.93 10.87 -9.14
C GLU A 76 -2.67 9.41 -9.50
N ALA A 77 -3.49 8.87 -10.40
CA ALA A 77 -3.37 7.47 -10.80
C ALA A 77 -1.98 7.18 -11.40
N PRO A 78 -1.45 5.95 -11.24
CA PRO A 78 -0.26 5.52 -11.96
C PRO A 78 -0.50 5.63 -13.47
N LYS A 79 0.14 6.60 -14.12
CA LYS A 79 0.09 6.82 -15.58
C LYS A 79 1.26 6.06 -16.23
N GLY A 80 0.97 5.04 -17.03
CA GLY A 80 2.02 4.32 -17.73
C GLY A 80 1.49 3.28 -18.71
N ASN A 81 2.01 3.27 -19.94
CA ASN A 81 1.98 2.12 -20.81
C ASN A 81 2.92 1.07 -20.22
N ILE A 82 2.42 0.26 -19.29
CA ILE A 82 3.05 -1.04 -19.00
C ILE A 82 3.03 -1.78 -20.35
N GLY A 83 4.18 -2.28 -20.80
CA GLY A 83 4.37 -2.81 -22.15
C GLY A 83 3.23 -3.70 -22.68
N SER A 84 3.13 -3.76 -24.00
CA SER A 84 2.09 -4.28 -24.90
C SER A 84 1.25 -5.53 -24.56
N SER A 85 1.44 -6.20 -23.41
CA SER A 85 0.66 -7.37 -22.99
C SER A 85 -0.43 -7.06 -21.93
N HIS A 86 -0.36 -5.92 -21.23
CA HIS A 86 -1.31 -5.59 -20.16
C HIS A 86 -2.05 -4.28 -20.46
N LYS A 87 -3.29 -4.43 -20.96
CA LYS A 87 -4.26 -3.40 -21.36
C LYS A 87 -4.13 -2.08 -20.60
N SER A 88 -4.13 -0.98 -21.37
CA SER A 88 -4.31 0.39 -20.88
C SER A 88 -5.60 0.50 -20.04
N GLY A 89 -5.52 1.17 -18.88
CA GLY A 89 -6.66 1.38 -17.97
C GLY A 89 -6.63 0.55 -16.68
N ALA A 90 -5.47 0.45 -16.02
CA ALA A 90 -5.36 -0.24 -14.74
C ALA A 90 -5.48 0.74 -13.56
N GLY A 91 -6.37 0.43 -12.61
CA GLY A 91 -6.51 1.15 -11.35
C GLY A 91 -5.84 0.40 -10.20
N ALA A 92 -5.84 0.97 -9.00
CA ALA A 92 -5.31 0.32 -7.81
C ALA A 92 -6.25 -0.80 -7.31
N LYS A 93 -5.67 -1.96 -6.99
CA LYS A 93 -6.37 -3.11 -6.38
C LYS A 93 -6.07 -3.20 -4.88
N MET A 94 -4.80 -3.05 -4.50
CA MET A 94 -4.35 -2.97 -3.11
C MET A 94 -3.05 -2.18 -3.02
N VAL A 95 -2.70 -1.73 -1.82
CA VAL A 95 -1.46 -1.01 -1.56
C VAL A 95 -0.83 -1.50 -0.26
N SER A 96 0.50 -1.52 -0.21
CA SER A 96 1.29 -1.71 1.00
C SER A 96 2.27 -0.54 1.13
N LEU A 97 2.37 0.06 2.32
CA LEU A 97 3.24 1.21 2.59
C LEU A 97 4.52 0.79 3.31
N SER A 98 5.64 1.35 2.86
CA SER A 98 6.86 1.50 3.67
C SER A 98 6.99 2.94 4.16
N SER A 99 8.08 3.23 4.87
CA SER A 99 8.41 4.58 5.34
C SER A 99 8.74 5.55 4.19
N THR A 100 9.10 5.04 3.01
CA THR A 100 9.59 5.84 1.86
C THR A 100 8.86 5.57 0.55
N SER A 101 8.02 4.54 0.48
CA SER A 101 7.35 4.13 -0.75
C SER A 101 5.99 3.47 -0.54
N ALA A 102 5.15 3.50 -1.58
CA ALA A 102 3.91 2.72 -1.63
C ALA A 102 4.01 1.72 -2.78
N TRP A 103 3.90 0.44 -2.47
CA TRP A 103 3.82 -0.63 -3.47
C TRP A 103 2.36 -0.92 -3.77
N VAL A 104 1.94 -0.62 -5.00
CA VAL A 104 0.55 -0.72 -5.45
C VAL A 104 0.42 -1.87 -6.43
N LEU A 105 -0.43 -2.83 -6.08
CA LEU A 105 -0.89 -3.84 -7.01
C LEU A 105 -2.05 -3.27 -7.83
N LEU A 106 -1.91 -3.34 -9.14
CA LEU A 106 -2.92 -2.85 -10.08
C LEU A 106 -3.94 -3.94 -10.42
N THR A 107 -5.11 -3.53 -10.91
CA THR A 107 -6.19 -4.46 -11.30
C THR A 107 -5.82 -5.39 -12.46
N ASN A 108 -4.87 -4.99 -13.30
CA ASN A 108 -4.31 -5.84 -14.37
C ASN A 108 -3.20 -6.79 -13.87
N GLY A 109 -2.87 -6.76 -12.58
CA GLY A 109 -1.84 -7.59 -11.98
C GLY A 109 -0.41 -7.03 -12.09
N GLY A 110 -0.22 -5.83 -12.64
CA GLY A 110 1.07 -5.13 -12.62
C GLY A 110 1.38 -4.50 -11.26
N LEU A 111 2.64 -4.11 -11.03
CA LEU A 111 3.07 -3.38 -9.83
C LEU A 111 3.55 -1.98 -10.20
N ALA A 112 3.00 -0.99 -9.51
CA ALA A 112 3.49 0.39 -9.51
C ALA A 112 4.05 0.73 -8.13
N VAL A 113 5.08 1.57 -8.09
CA VAL A 113 5.72 2.03 -6.86
C VAL A 113 5.65 3.55 -6.82
N ARG A 114 4.99 4.11 -5.79
CA ARG A 114 5.09 5.54 -5.47
C ARG A 114 6.35 5.75 -4.62
N THR A 115 7.18 6.72 -4.99
CA THR A 115 8.42 7.06 -4.28
C THR A 115 8.30 8.37 -3.49
N ASP A 116 9.30 8.60 -2.63
CA ASP A 116 9.48 9.85 -1.88
C ASP A 116 8.35 10.14 -0.87
N ILE A 117 7.76 9.09 -0.33
CA ILE A 117 6.78 9.20 0.75
C ILE A 117 7.51 9.56 2.05
N SER A 118 6.95 10.50 2.80
CA SER A 118 7.41 10.82 4.15
C SER A 118 6.28 11.47 4.95
N PRO A 119 6.43 11.67 6.27
CA PRO A 119 5.42 12.41 7.04
C PRO A 119 5.16 13.83 6.52
N LEU A 120 6.14 14.47 5.88
CA LEU A 120 6.00 15.79 5.26
C LEU A 120 5.44 15.72 3.82
N GLU A 121 5.64 14.58 3.16
CA GLU A 121 5.22 14.31 1.78
C GLU A 121 4.39 13.02 1.73
N PRO A 122 3.21 12.96 2.38
CA PRO A 122 2.46 11.72 2.55
C PRO A 122 1.92 11.16 1.23
N CYS A 123 1.80 11.96 0.17
CA CYS A 123 1.37 11.51 -1.17
C CYS A 123 2.52 10.99 -2.05
N GLY A 124 3.78 11.21 -1.65
CA GLY A 124 4.95 10.92 -2.48
C GLY A 124 5.00 11.73 -3.77
N LYS A 125 6.07 11.56 -4.56
CA LYS A 125 6.37 12.45 -5.69
C LYS A 125 6.23 11.80 -7.06
N GLN A 126 6.65 10.54 -7.20
CA GLN A 126 6.77 9.92 -8.52
C GLN A 126 6.21 8.51 -8.57
N TRP A 127 5.67 8.13 -9.73
CA TRP A 127 5.31 6.76 -10.06
C TRP A 127 6.44 6.10 -10.84
N LYS A 128 6.79 4.88 -10.43
CA LYS A 128 7.68 3.97 -11.15
C LYS A 128 6.99 2.60 -11.31
N TYR A 129 7.49 1.75 -12.19
CA TYR A 129 6.87 0.47 -12.54
C TYR A 129 7.85 -0.68 -12.45
N ILE A 130 7.37 -1.83 -11.98
CA ILE A 130 8.13 -3.07 -12.02
C ILE A 130 7.78 -3.79 -13.32
N THR A 131 8.77 -3.92 -14.20
CA THR A 131 8.61 -4.47 -15.56
C THR A 131 9.53 -5.67 -15.82
N ASP A 132 10.24 -6.14 -14.80
CA ASP A 132 11.21 -7.24 -14.88
C ASP A 132 10.59 -8.62 -14.61
N CYS A 133 9.28 -8.75 -14.85
CA CYS A 133 8.55 -10.01 -14.69
C CYS A 133 7.37 -10.09 -15.67
N ASP A 134 7.27 -11.22 -16.36
CA ASP A 134 6.20 -11.51 -17.32
C ASP A 134 4.96 -12.16 -16.67
N VAL A 135 5.04 -12.48 -15.38
CA VAL A 135 3.96 -13.08 -14.62
C VAL A 135 3.31 -12.01 -13.75
N THR A 136 1.98 -11.96 -13.77
CA THR A 136 1.21 -11.01 -12.97
C THR A 136 1.26 -11.34 -11.47
N TYR A 137 0.98 -10.34 -10.65
CA TYR A 137 0.94 -10.45 -9.19
C TYR A 137 -0.50 -10.52 -8.68
N LYS A 138 -0.69 -11.15 -7.52
CA LYS A 138 -2.00 -11.20 -6.83
C LYS A 138 -1.98 -10.66 -5.40
N HIS A 139 -0.81 -10.56 -4.77
CA HIS A 139 -0.63 -9.94 -3.45
C HIS A 139 0.77 -9.34 -3.30
N ILE A 140 0.88 -8.26 -2.52
CA ILE A 140 2.15 -7.56 -2.20
C ILE A 140 2.14 -7.13 -0.74
N SER A 141 3.29 -7.19 -0.09
CA SER A 141 3.50 -6.61 1.24
C SER A 141 4.90 -6.03 1.33
N CYS A 142 5.02 -4.84 1.90
CA CYS A 142 6.29 -4.19 2.15
C CYS A 142 6.40 -3.62 3.56
N LYS A 143 7.63 -3.52 4.04
CA LYS A 143 8.02 -2.78 5.23
C LYS A 143 9.51 -2.43 5.12
N ASP A 144 9.81 -1.14 5.19
CA ASP A 144 11.17 -0.61 5.04
C ASP A 144 11.85 -1.13 3.75
N GLN A 145 12.94 -1.90 3.86
CA GLN A 145 13.68 -2.46 2.72
C GLN A 145 13.25 -3.91 2.38
N GLU A 146 12.17 -4.40 2.96
CA GLU A 146 11.62 -5.72 2.67
C GLU A 146 10.35 -5.60 1.82
N VAL A 147 10.34 -6.29 0.67
CA VAL A 147 9.17 -6.36 -0.22
C VAL A 147 8.99 -7.79 -0.69
N TRP A 148 7.78 -8.30 -0.52
CA TRP A 148 7.41 -9.68 -0.82
C TRP A 148 6.13 -9.73 -1.64
N ALA A 149 6.13 -10.54 -2.69
CA ALA A 149 5.00 -10.65 -3.61
C ALA A 149 4.58 -12.10 -3.80
N VAL A 150 3.26 -12.30 -3.91
CA VAL A 150 2.68 -13.55 -4.42
C VAL A 150 2.29 -13.33 -5.87
N ARG A 151 2.82 -14.17 -6.76
CA ARG A 151 2.46 -14.16 -8.19
C ARG A 151 1.12 -14.84 -8.42
N SER A 152 0.56 -14.65 -9.61
CA SER A 152 -0.73 -15.23 -10.01
C SER A 152 -0.70 -16.76 -10.00
N ASP A 153 0.44 -17.37 -10.32
CA ASP A 153 0.70 -18.82 -10.20
C ASP A 153 0.78 -19.33 -8.74
N GLY A 154 0.80 -18.41 -7.76
CA GLY A 154 0.91 -18.72 -6.33
C GLY A 154 2.32 -18.71 -5.77
N SER A 155 3.36 -18.64 -6.61
CA SER A 155 4.74 -18.60 -6.13
C SER A 155 5.04 -17.33 -5.32
N LEU A 156 5.84 -17.49 -4.28
CA LEU A 156 6.26 -16.44 -3.36
C LEU A 156 7.67 -15.95 -3.73
N HIS A 157 7.81 -14.62 -3.85
CA HIS A 157 9.07 -13.99 -4.21
C HIS A 157 9.43 -12.86 -3.24
N ARG A 158 10.74 -12.69 -3.01
CA ARG A 158 11.32 -11.54 -2.31
C ARG A 158 11.98 -10.62 -3.32
N ARG A 159 11.77 -9.31 -3.19
CA ARG A 159 12.48 -8.30 -3.98
C ARG A 159 13.86 -8.07 -3.38
N LEU A 160 14.91 -8.11 -4.21
CA LEU A 160 16.30 -7.92 -3.80
C LEU A 160 16.82 -6.53 -4.17
N GLY A 161 17.86 -6.08 -3.46
CA GLY A 161 18.61 -4.86 -3.80
C GLY A 161 17.90 -3.55 -3.45
N LEU A 162 16.86 -3.60 -2.62
CA LEU A 162 16.25 -2.39 -2.06
C LEU A 162 17.26 -1.69 -1.16
N THR A 163 17.40 -0.38 -1.36
CA THR A 163 18.17 0.52 -0.50
C THR A 163 17.42 1.83 -0.33
N ALA A 164 17.91 2.74 0.52
CA ALA A 164 17.36 4.09 0.64
C ALA A 164 17.36 4.83 -0.70
N ASP A 165 18.40 4.64 -1.51
CA ASP A 165 18.55 5.28 -2.83
C ASP A 165 17.92 4.46 -3.97
N ASN A 166 17.70 3.16 -3.76
CA ASN A 166 17.07 2.25 -4.72
C ASN A 166 15.82 1.58 -4.15
N VAL A 167 14.75 2.35 -4.02
CA VAL A 167 13.46 1.84 -3.52
C VAL A 167 12.77 0.83 -4.44
N LEU A 168 13.23 0.66 -5.68
CA LEU A 168 12.71 -0.35 -6.60
C LEU A 168 13.37 -1.71 -6.45
N GLY A 169 14.54 -1.77 -5.82
CA GLY A 169 15.39 -2.95 -5.87
C GLY A 169 15.86 -3.27 -7.29
N VAL A 170 16.31 -4.49 -7.48
CA VAL A 170 17.01 -4.94 -8.69
C VAL A 170 16.36 -6.17 -9.32
N ALA A 171 15.93 -7.13 -8.51
CA ALA A 171 15.42 -8.41 -9.02
C ALA A 171 14.45 -9.08 -8.05
N TRP A 172 13.71 -10.07 -8.57
CA TRP A 172 12.92 -10.99 -7.76
C TRP A 172 13.67 -12.30 -7.51
N GLN A 173 13.66 -12.77 -6.27
CA GLN A 173 14.13 -14.09 -5.88
C GLN A 173 12.92 -14.99 -5.58
N LEU A 174 12.84 -16.14 -6.25
CA LEU A 174 11.88 -17.18 -5.89
C LEU A 174 12.23 -17.75 -4.51
N ILE A 175 11.27 -17.74 -3.59
CA ILE A 175 11.43 -18.26 -2.23
C ILE A 175 10.65 -19.55 -2.03
N LEU A 176 9.39 -19.59 -2.47
CA LEU A 176 8.54 -20.78 -2.38
C LEU A 176 7.71 -20.96 -3.63
N ASN A 177 7.60 -22.21 -4.09
CA ASN A 177 6.75 -22.60 -5.22
C ASN A 177 5.58 -23.48 -4.75
N VAL A 178 4.76 -22.91 -3.86
CA VAL A 178 3.50 -23.49 -3.36
C VAL A 178 2.37 -22.50 -3.65
N PRO A 179 1.09 -22.91 -3.67
CA PRO A 179 -0.02 -22.02 -4.05
C PRO A 179 -0.36 -21.02 -2.92
N CYS A 180 0.54 -20.09 -2.61
CA CYS A 180 0.29 -19.02 -1.65
C CYS A 180 -0.83 -18.09 -2.16
N VAL A 181 -1.54 -17.44 -1.23
CA VAL A 181 -2.58 -16.47 -1.55
C VAL A 181 -2.21 -15.08 -1.03
N TYR A 182 -1.79 -15.01 0.23
CA TYR A 182 -1.44 -13.75 0.92
C TYR A 182 -0.01 -13.84 1.48
N VAL A 183 0.65 -12.70 1.57
CA VAL A 183 1.92 -12.53 2.28
C VAL A 183 1.86 -11.24 3.09
N SER A 184 2.37 -11.26 4.32
CA SER A 184 2.53 -10.06 5.15
C SER A 184 3.94 -10.03 5.71
N VAL A 185 4.62 -8.89 5.59
CA VAL A 185 5.98 -8.71 6.13
C VAL A 185 5.98 -7.68 7.26
N ARG A 186 6.86 -7.88 8.24
CA ARG A 186 7.23 -6.88 9.24
C ARG A 186 8.74 -6.68 9.16
N GLY A 187 9.18 -5.44 9.36
CA GLY A 187 10.59 -5.13 9.56
C GLY A 187 11.05 -5.64 10.92
N SER A 188 12.32 -6.00 11.01
CA SER A 188 13.01 -6.34 12.25
C SER A 188 13.38 -5.09 13.04
#